data_AF-A0A820N4A5-F1
#
_entry.id   AF-A0A820N4A5-F1
#
_cell.length_a   1.000
_cell.length_b   1.000
_cell.length_c   1.000
_cell.angle_alpha   90.00
_cell.angle_beta   90.00
_cell.angle_gamma   90.00
#
_symmetry.space_group_name_H-M   'P 1'
#
loop_
_entity.id
_entity.type
_entity.pdbx_description
1 polymer ?
#
loop_
_entity_poly.entity_id
_entity_poly.type
_entity_poly.pdbx_seq_one_letter_code
_entity_poly.pdbx_strand_id
1 'polypeptide(L)'
;DEEFVLPDEFEPFLIDVPLYTDNTANGIALLWAPRPFNLRSSRTRHAIDIPLVKSWYMEHCPSEHSVKVRVSYQKLLKCFVLNALHHRKPKPQKKHYLFRSFKSTTLDWVEVGLQVCRQGYNMLNLLVHPKNLNYLHLDYNFNLKPVKTLTTKERKKSRFGNAFHLCREILRLTKLIVDYHVQYRLGNVDAFQLADGLQYIFAHVGQLTGMYRYKYKLMRQIRLCKDLKHIIYYRFNTGPVGKGPGCGIWASGWRIWLFFLRGVTPLLERWLGNLLSRQFEGRHSKGIAKTVTNQRVESHFDLEL
;
A
#
# COMPACT_ATOMS: atom_id res chain seq x y z
N ASP A 1 -34.87 -69.52 26.39
CA ASP A 1 -34.70 -68.07 26.17
C ASP A 1 -34.58 -67.38 27.52
N GLU A 2 -33.38 -67.45 28.11
CA GLU A 2 -33.07 -66.70 29.33
C GLU A 2 -32.69 -65.27 28.93
N GLU A 3 -33.35 -64.27 29.52
CA GLU A 3 -33.09 -62.85 29.24
C GLU A 3 -31.68 -62.47 29.74
N PHE A 4 -30.87 -61.92 28.84
CA PHE A 4 -29.54 -61.42 29.17
C PHE A 4 -29.66 -60.15 30.04
N VAL A 5 -29.10 -60.20 31.25
CA VAL A 5 -29.11 -59.10 32.22
C VAL A 5 -27.69 -58.55 32.40
N LEU A 6 -27.58 -57.22 32.44
CA LEU A 6 -26.32 -56.52 32.69
C LEU A 6 -26.07 -56.40 34.21
N PRO A 7 -24.80 -56.36 34.67
CA PRO A 7 -24.48 -56.20 36.10
C PRO A 7 -25.04 -54.91 36.70
N ASP A 8 -25.31 -54.91 38.01
CA ASP A 8 -25.93 -53.76 38.71
C ASP A 8 -25.07 -52.47 38.67
N GLU A 9 -23.76 -52.60 38.49
CA GLU A 9 -22.83 -51.47 38.33
C GLU A 9 -22.77 -50.93 36.88
N PHE A 10 -23.57 -51.50 35.97
CA PHE A 10 -23.60 -51.10 34.56
C PHE A 10 -24.49 -49.86 34.36
N GLU A 11 -23.85 -48.69 34.30
CA GLU A 11 -24.50 -47.42 34.00
C GLU A 11 -24.02 -46.82 32.66
N PRO A 12 -24.81 -45.94 32.01
CA PRO A 12 -24.34 -45.14 30.88
C PRO A 12 -23.13 -44.27 31.26
N PHE A 13 -22.10 -44.24 30.40
CA PHE A 13 -20.79 -43.60 30.69
C PHE A 13 -20.80 -42.16 31.25
N LEU A 14 -21.81 -41.34 30.95
CA LEU A 14 -21.85 -39.91 31.30
C LEU A 14 -23.20 -39.50 31.92
N ILE A 15 -23.77 -40.35 32.79
CA ILE A 15 -25.08 -40.10 33.39
C ILE A 15 -25.17 -38.77 34.18
N ASP A 16 -24.07 -38.36 34.82
CA ASP A 16 -23.99 -37.12 35.61
C ASP A 16 -23.82 -35.84 34.76
N VAL A 17 -23.51 -35.98 33.47
CA VAL A 17 -23.22 -34.83 32.59
C VAL A 17 -24.46 -34.45 31.80
N PRO A 18 -24.92 -33.17 31.86
CA PRO A 18 -26.08 -32.75 31.10
C PRO A 18 -25.79 -32.80 29.59
N LEU A 19 -26.81 -33.17 28.79
CA LEU A 19 -26.70 -33.30 27.34
C LEU A 19 -26.23 -32.00 26.64
N TYR A 20 -26.60 -30.84 27.19
CA TYR A 20 -26.20 -29.54 26.68
C TYR A 20 -25.97 -28.55 27.83
N THR A 21 -25.17 -27.52 27.52
CA THR A 21 -24.87 -26.39 28.40
C THR A 21 -25.19 -25.09 27.65
N ASP A 22 -25.19 -23.95 28.34
CA ASP A 22 -25.41 -22.63 27.74
C ASP A 22 -24.45 -22.32 26.57
N ASN A 23 -23.26 -22.93 26.57
CA ASN A 23 -22.23 -22.71 25.57
C ASN A 23 -22.23 -23.75 24.44
N THR A 24 -23.00 -24.84 24.55
CA THR A 24 -22.99 -25.93 23.57
C THR A 24 -23.41 -25.44 22.18
N ALA A 25 -24.51 -24.68 22.09
CA ALA A 25 -24.98 -24.13 20.81
C ALA A 25 -23.97 -23.14 20.19
N ASN A 26 -23.34 -22.29 20.99
CA ASN A 26 -22.32 -21.35 20.53
C ASN A 26 -21.06 -22.08 20.05
N GLY A 27 -20.60 -23.11 20.76
CA GLY A 27 -19.47 -23.95 20.36
C GLY A 27 -19.73 -24.69 19.05
N ILE A 28 -20.94 -25.22 18.89
CA ILE A 28 -21.42 -25.84 17.66
C ILE A 28 -21.45 -24.81 16.52
N ALA A 29 -21.97 -23.59 16.74
CA ALA A 29 -21.99 -22.52 15.73
C ALA A 29 -20.57 -22.11 15.26
N LEU A 30 -19.60 -22.06 16.17
CA LEU A 30 -18.20 -21.75 15.83
C LEU A 30 -17.55 -22.80 14.94
N LEU A 31 -18.03 -24.06 14.95
CA LEU A 31 -17.53 -25.13 14.09
C LEU A 31 -17.67 -24.78 12.60
N TRP A 32 -18.76 -24.12 12.22
CA TRP A 32 -19.05 -23.70 10.84
C TRP A 32 -18.71 -22.24 10.55
N ALA A 33 -18.00 -21.55 11.45
CA ALA A 33 -17.58 -20.17 11.22
C ALA A 33 -16.46 -20.09 10.17
N PRO A 34 -16.34 -18.97 9.42
CA PRO A 34 -15.23 -18.79 8.49
C PRO A 34 -13.91 -18.63 9.26
N ARG A 35 -12.80 -19.03 8.63
CA ARG A 35 -11.46 -18.66 9.14
C ARG A 35 -11.39 -17.13 9.25
N PRO A 36 -11.05 -16.55 10.42
CA PRO A 36 -10.28 -17.15 11.51
C PRO A 36 -11.07 -17.72 12.71
N PHE A 37 -12.39 -17.66 12.72
CA PHE A 37 -13.20 -17.87 13.93
C PHE A 37 -13.45 -19.34 14.30
N ASN A 38 -13.23 -20.27 13.36
CA ASN A 38 -13.37 -21.71 13.60
C ASN A 38 -12.15 -22.37 14.29
N LEU A 39 -11.16 -21.58 14.71
CA LEU A 39 -9.94 -22.08 15.35
C LEU A 39 -9.83 -21.53 16.76
N ARG A 40 -9.50 -22.40 17.73
CA ARG A 40 -9.24 -21.98 19.12
C ARG A 40 -7.89 -21.26 19.29
N SER A 41 -6.90 -21.58 18.46
CA SER A 41 -5.56 -20.98 18.50
C SER A 41 -4.93 -20.93 17.11
N SER A 42 -4.15 -19.88 16.84
CA SER A 42 -3.38 -19.72 15.60
C SER A 42 -2.21 -18.77 15.77
N ARG A 43 -1.38 -18.64 14.74
CA ARG A 43 -0.27 -17.67 14.73
C ARG A 43 -0.80 -16.25 14.49
N THR A 44 -0.21 -15.28 15.18
CA THR A 44 -0.43 -13.86 14.91
C THR A 44 0.01 -13.53 13.48
N ARG A 45 -0.73 -12.64 12.80
CA ARG A 45 -0.45 -12.23 11.42
C ARG A 45 -0.21 -10.73 11.36
N HIS A 46 0.55 -10.27 10.37
CA HIS A 46 0.68 -8.85 10.13
C HIS A 46 -0.67 -8.26 9.69
N ALA A 47 -0.96 -7.02 10.10
CA ALA A 47 -2.17 -6.30 9.71
C ALA A 47 -2.34 -6.20 8.18
N ILE A 48 -1.23 -6.07 7.44
CA ILE A 48 -1.25 -6.03 5.96
C ILE A 48 -1.71 -7.33 5.31
N ASP A 49 -1.58 -8.46 6.00
CA ASP A 49 -1.88 -9.79 5.46
C ASP A 49 -3.35 -10.18 5.65
N ILE A 50 -4.15 -9.33 6.30
CA ILE A 50 -5.57 -9.56 6.58
C ILE A 50 -6.43 -8.75 5.59
N PRO A 51 -6.99 -9.39 4.55
CA PRO A 51 -7.85 -8.70 3.59
C PRO A 51 -9.32 -8.73 4.04
N LEU A 52 -9.74 -7.72 4.80
CA LEU A 52 -11.10 -7.64 5.38
C LEU A 52 -12.22 -7.80 4.35
N VAL A 53 -12.06 -7.21 3.17
CA VAL A 53 -13.08 -7.18 2.11
C VAL A 53 -12.92 -8.30 1.08
N LYS A 54 -12.07 -9.30 1.34
CA LYS A 54 -11.78 -10.37 0.37
C LYS A 54 -13.00 -11.21 0.03
N SER A 55 -13.72 -11.70 1.05
CA SER A 55 -14.90 -12.55 0.85
C SER A 55 -15.94 -11.85 -0.02
N TRP A 56 -16.12 -10.54 0.16
CA TRP A 56 -17.15 -9.78 -0.53
C TRP A 56 -17.07 -9.82 -2.05
N TYR A 57 -15.87 -9.83 -2.64
CA TYR A 57 -15.68 -9.90 -4.09
C TYR A 57 -15.36 -11.31 -4.61
N MET A 58 -15.23 -12.29 -3.71
CA MET A 58 -15.15 -13.70 -4.06
C MET A 58 -16.54 -14.29 -4.30
N GLU A 59 -17.55 -13.73 -3.66
CA GLU A 59 -18.97 -14.03 -3.91
C GLU A 59 -19.49 -13.33 -5.17
N HIS A 60 -20.57 -13.86 -5.73
CA HIS A 60 -21.27 -13.23 -6.85
C HIS A 60 -21.84 -11.86 -6.44
N CYS A 61 -21.68 -10.88 -7.30
CA CYS A 61 -22.27 -9.56 -7.09
C CYS A 61 -23.80 -9.65 -7.23
N PRO A 62 -24.59 -9.05 -6.32
CA PRO A 62 -26.03 -8.92 -6.49
C PRO A 62 -26.40 -8.22 -7.81
N SER A 63 -27.43 -8.74 -8.50
CA SER A 63 -27.86 -8.25 -9.82
C SER A 63 -28.35 -6.81 -9.81
N GLU A 64 -28.90 -6.35 -8.68
CA GLU A 64 -29.42 -4.99 -8.47
C GLU A 64 -28.32 -3.92 -8.48
N HIS A 65 -27.05 -4.29 -8.25
CA HIS A 65 -25.95 -3.35 -8.24
C HIS A 65 -25.67 -2.80 -9.64
N SER A 66 -25.31 -1.52 -9.74
CA SER A 66 -25.01 -0.88 -11.02
C SER A 66 -23.85 -1.54 -11.77
N VAL A 67 -23.82 -1.35 -13.10
CA VAL A 67 -22.74 -1.84 -13.99
C VAL A 67 -21.35 -1.47 -13.46
N LYS A 68 -21.20 -0.27 -12.92
CA LYS A 68 -19.96 0.24 -12.33
C LYS A 68 -19.40 -0.68 -11.24
N VAL A 69 -20.26 -1.20 -10.37
CA VAL A 69 -19.86 -2.09 -9.26
C VAL A 69 -19.57 -3.49 -9.77
N ARG A 70 -20.42 -4.01 -10.66
CA ARG A 70 -20.24 -5.34 -11.27
C ARG A 70 -18.89 -5.46 -11.99
N VAL A 71 -18.48 -4.41 -12.72
CA VAL A 71 -17.16 -4.34 -13.36
C VAL A 71 -16.02 -4.32 -12.32
N SER A 72 -16.21 -3.65 -11.19
CA SER A 72 -15.21 -3.62 -10.10
C SER A 72 -15.05 -4.98 -9.43
N TYR A 73 -16.15 -5.72 -9.20
CA TYR A 73 -16.10 -7.12 -8.75
C TYR A 73 -15.28 -7.98 -9.71
N GLN A 74 -15.59 -7.93 -11.01
CA GLN A 74 -14.87 -8.69 -12.03
C GLN A 74 -13.36 -8.37 -12.05
N LYS A 75 -12.98 -7.08 -11.96
CA LYS A 75 -11.58 -6.65 -11.95
C LYS A 75 -10.82 -7.12 -10.71
N LEU A 76 -11.47 -7.09 -9.54
CA LEU A 76 -10.87 -7.56 -8.29
C LEU A 76 -10.69 -9.08 -8.31
N LEU A 77 -11.68 -9.81 -8.81
CA LEU A 77 -11.59 -11.26 -9.02
C LEU A 77 -10.47 -11.60 -10.02
N LYS A 78 -10.37 -10.87 -11.14
CA LYS A 78 -9.24 -11.01 -12.08
C LYS A 78 -7.89 -10.82 -11.40
N CYS A 79 -7.76 -9.80 -10.54
CA CYS A 79 -6.51 -9.57 -9.82
C CYS A 79 -6.20 -10.68 -8.80
N PHE A 80 -7.23 -11.22 -8.14
CA PHE A 80 -7.10 -12.37 -7.26
C PHE A 80 -6.60 -13.60 -8.03
N VAL A 81 -7.24 -13.95 -9.14
CA VAL A 81 -6.86 -15.08 -10.00
C VAL A 81 -5.44 -14.91 -10.54
N LEU A 82 -5.07 -13.73 -11.03
CA LEU A 82 -3.71 -13.48 -11.52
C LEU A 82 -2.64 -13.62 -10.43
N ASN A 83 -2.94 -13.23 -9.19
CA ASN A 83 -2.03 -13.41 -8.07
C ASN A 83 -1.88 -14.89 -7.71
N ALA A 84 -2.95 -15.68 -7.78
CA ALA A 84 -2.92 -17.11 -7.52
C ALA A 84 -2.20 -17.89 -8.65
N LEU A 85 -2.50 -17.56 -9.91
CA LEU A 85 -1.93 -18.21 -11.09
C LEU A 85 -0.41 -18.04 -11.19
N HIS A 86 0.10 -16.84 -10.90
CA HIS A 86 1.53 -16.56 -10.95
C HIS A 86 2.23 -16.74 -9.59
N HIS A 87 1.56 -17.36 -8.62
CA HIS A 87 2.19 -17.63 -7.33
C HIS A 87 3.27 -18.71 -7.47
N ARG A 88 4.51 -18.35 -7.13
CA ARG A 88 5.63 -19.28 -7.00
C ARG A 88 6.02 -19.39 -5.54
N LYS A 89 6.37 -20.60 -5.09
CA LYS A 89 6.87 -20.81 -3.73
C LYS A 89 8.08 -19.89 -3.47
N PRO A 90 8.13 -19.18 -2.33
CA PRO A 90 9.29 -18.35 -1.98
C PRO A 90 10.56 -19.19 -1.98
N LYS A 91 11.59 -18.74 -2.72
CA LYS A 91 12.89 -19.41 -2.71
C LYS A 91 13.53 -19.21 -1.33
N PRO A 92 14.21 -20.22 -0.77
CA PRO A 92 15.02 -20.01 0.43
C PRO A 92 16.10 -18.97 0.12
N GLN A 93 16.23 -17.99 1.00
CA GLN A 93 17.20 -16.89 0.87
C GLN A 93 17.84 -16.65 2.25
N LYS A 94 19.07 -16.14 2.26
CA LYS A 94 19.73 -15.70 3.49
C LYS A 94 18.94 -14.53 4.08
N LYS A 95 18.67 -14.56 5.38
CA LYS A 95 18.00 -13.46 6.07
C LYS A 95 18.98 -12.29 6.24
N HIS A 96 18.62 -11.14 5.69
CA HIS A 96 19.35 -9.88 5.86
C HIS A 96 18.55 -8.95 6.77
N TYR A 97 19.16 -8.52 7.89
CA TYR A 97 18.56 -7.63 8.87
C TYR A 97 19.22 -6.25 8.78
N LEU A 98 18.55 -5.29 8.14
CA LEU A 98 19.12 -3.97 7.80
C LEU A 98 19.29 -3.05 9.03
N PHE A 99 18.41 -3.13 10.03
CA PHE A 99 18.29 -2.11 11.08
C PHE A 99 19.19 -2.31 12.31
N ARG A 100 20.29 -3.05 12.23
CA ARG A 100 21.12 -3.39 13.41
C ARG A 100 22.06 -2.29 13.91
N SER A 101 22.37 -1.29 13.08
CA SER A 101 23.52 -0.39 13.32
C SER A 101 23.17 0.97 13.96
N PHE A 102 21.97 1.16 14.49
CA PHE A 102 21.49 2.46 14.98
C PHE A 102 20.97 2.37 16.42
N LYS A 103 20.94 3.52 17.11
CA LYS A 103 20.31 3.64 18.44
C LYS A 103 18.79 3.41 18.33
N SER A 104 18.20 2.88 19.40
CA SER A 104 16.77 2.59 19.49
C SER A 104 16.11 3.45 20.57
N THR A 105 14.87 3.89 20.33
CA THR A 105 14.04 4.62 21.29
C THR A 105 12.56 4.32 21.01
N THR A 106 11.67 4.67 21.95
CA THR A 106 10.21 4.61 21.80
C THR A 106 9.65 6.02 21.68
N LEU A 107 8.89 6.29 20.62
CA LEU A 107 8.33 7.62 20.32
C LEU A 107 6.88 7.50 19.85
N ASP A 108 6.13 8.60 19.91
CA ASP A 108 4.78 8.68 19.34
C ASP A 108 4.84 8.55 17.81
N TRP A 109 3.88 7.84 17.22
CA TRP A 109 3.78 7.65 15.78
C TRP A 109 3.68 8.97 15.02
N VAL A 110 2.95 9.95 15.56
CA VAL A 110 2.82 11.29 14.94
C VAL A 110 4.14 12.04 15.00
N GLU A 111 4.87 11.93 16.10
CA GLU A 111 6.19 12.53 16.25
C GLU A 111 7.17 11.97 15.20
N VAL A 112 7.25 10.64 15.07
CA VAL A 112 8.08 9.98 14.05
C VAL A 112 7.62 10.37 12.64
N GLY A 113 6.32 10.46 12.39
CA GLY A 113 5.77 10.90 11.12
C GLY A 113 6.22 12.31 10.73
N LEU A 114 6.21 13.25 11.68
CA LEU A 114 6.70 14.61 11.49
C LEU A 114 8.22 14.65 11.26
N GLN A 115 8.98 13.86 12.01
CA GLN A 115 10.43 13.72 11.82
C GLN A 115 10.76 13.20 10.41
N VAL A 116 10.07 12.15 9.94
CA VAL A 116 10.25 11.60 8.59
C VAL A 116 9.92 12.64 7.51
N CYS A 117 8.84 13.41 7.68
CA CYS A 117 8.48 14.47 6.73
C CYS A 117 9.54 15.57 6.67
N ARG A 118 10.02 16.04 7.83
CA ARG A 118 11.08 17.06 7.93
C ARG A 118 12.40 16.57 7.34
N GLN A 119 12.80 15.35 7.66
CA GLN A 119 14.01 14.73 7.11
C GLN A 119 13.92 14.59 5.58
N GLY A 120 12.80 14.09 5.07
CA GLY A 120 12.57 13.98 3.62
C GLY A 120 12.61 15.33 2.90
N TYR A 121 12.01 16.36 3.49
CA TYR A 121 12.08 17.74 2.97
C TYR A 121 13.53 18.24 2.91
N ASN A 122 14.27 18.12 4.01
CA ASN A 122 15.66 18.55 4.09
C ASN A 122 16.55 17.78 3.10
N MET A 123 16.39 16.46 2.98
CA MET A 123 17.15 15.63 2.03
C MET A 123 16.92 16.08 0.58
N LEU A 124 15.67 16.38 0.20
CA LEU A 124 15.38 16.86 -1.15
C LEU A 124 15.90 18.27 -1.40
N ASN A 125 15.83 19.17 -0.40
CA ASN A 125 16.41 20.50 -0.50
C ASN A 125 17.93 20.45 -0.62
N LEU A 126 18.59 19.60 0.17
CA LEU A 126 20.02 19.35 0.07
C LEU A 126 20.41 18.67 -1.26
N LEU A 127 19.48 18.18 -2.06
CA LEU A 127 19.75 17.76 -3.45
C LEU A 127 19.56 18.87 -4.48
N VAL A 128 18.83 19.93 -4.13
CA VAL A 128 18.59 21.11 -4.98
C VAL A 128 19.73 22.12 -4.82
N HIS A 129 20.14 22.41 -3.59
CA HIS A 129 21.15 23.45 -3.30
C HIS A 129 22.53 23.15 -3.91
N PRO A 130 23.14 21.95 -3.77
CA PRO A 130 24.46 21.66 -4.33
C PRO A 130 24.53 21.69 -5.85
N LYS A 131 23.38 21.69 -6.54
CA LYS A 131 23.31 21.86 -7.99
C LYS A 131 23.28 23.33 -8.42
N ASN A 132 23.37 24.27 -7.47
CA ASN A 132 23.23 25.71 -7.66
C ASN A 132 21.95 26.04 -8.45
N LEU A 133 20.82 25.53 -7.96
CA LEU A 133 19.49 25.70 -8.54
C LEU A 133 18.64 26.69 -7.72
N ASN A 134 19.19 27.88 -7.43
CA ASN A 134 18.56 28.89 -6.56
C ASN A 134 17.22 29.43 -7.09
N TYR A 135 16.91 29.15 -8.36
CA TYR A 135 15.66 29.51 -9.03
C TYR A 135 14.57 28.44 -8.89
N LEU A 136 14.81 27.38 -8.11
CA LEU A 136 13.81 26.39 -7.74
C LEU A 136 13.56 26.44 -6.23
N HIS A 137 12.28 26.37 -5.87
CA HIS A 137 11.84 26.29 -4.49
C HIS A 137 11.00 25.03 -4.29
N LEU A 138 11.33 24.23 -3.27
CA LEU A 138 10.51 23.13 -2.79
C LEU A 138 9.71 23.62 -1.58
N ASP A 139 8.40 23.63 -1.69
CA ASP A 139 7.53 23.97 -0.57
C ASP A 139 7.37 22.78 0.41
N TYR A 140 6.85 23.05 1.62
CA TYR A 140 6.65 22.03 2.66
C TYR A 140 5.59 20.96 2.30
N ASN A 141 4.79 21.19 1.26
CA ASN A 141 3.87 20.22 0.68
C ASN A 141 4.49 19.46 -0.50
N PHE A 142 5.82 19.54 -0.62
CA PHE A 142 6.62 18.87 -1.64
C PHE A 142 6.31 19.30 -3.07
N ASN A 143 5.78 20.49 -3.32
CA ASN A 143 5.70 21.05 -4.68
C ASN A 143 7.02 21.72 -5.05
N LEU A 144 7.58 21.34 -6.20
CA LEU A 144 8.75 22.00 -6.77
C LEU A 144 8.28 23.08 -7.75
N LYS A 145 8.55 24.35 -7.43
CA LYS A 145 8.11 25.50 -8.23
C LYS A 145 9.32 26.35 -8.66
N PRO A 146 9.31 26.93 -9.87
CA PRO A 146 10.29 27.93 -10.23
C PRO A 146 9.99 29.25 -9.51
N VAL A 147 11.02 29.92 -8.99
CA VAL A 147 10.90 31.23 -8.33
C VAL A 147 10.72 32.35 -9.36
N LYS A 148 11.30 32.17 -10.55
CA LYS A 148 11.24 33.08 -11.69
C LYS A 148 11.06 32.29 -12.98
N THR A 149 10.70 32.96 -14.07
CA THR A 149 10.71 32.35 -15.41
C THR A 149 12.13 31.89 -15.76
N LEU A 150 12.27 30.60 -16.09
CA LEU A 150 13.58 29.99 -16.33
C LEU A 150 14.03 30.17 -17.77
N THR A 151 15.30 30.53 -17.95
CA THR A 151 15.96 30.46 -19.26
C THR A 151 16.03 29.01 -19.76
N THR A 152 16.28 28.83 -21.06
CA THR A 152 16.47 27.50 -21.65
C THR A 152 17.64 26.74 -21.02
N LYS A 153 18.72 27.43 -20.64
CA LYS A 153 19.88 26.86 -19.94
C LYS A 153 19.53 26.40 -18.53
N GLU A 154 18.84 27.23 -17.75
CA GLU A 154 18.37 26.90 -16.40
C GLU A 154 17.40 25.71 -16.45
N ARG A 155 16.44 25.72 -17.37
CA ARG A 155 15.47 24.61 -17.56
C ARG A 155 16.14 23.29 -17.91
N LYS A 156 17.17 23.30 -18.76
CA LYS A 156 17.95 22.09 -19.09
C LYS A 156 18.75 21.59 -17.88
N LYS A 157 19.35 22.50 -17.10
CA LYS A 157 20.15 22.17 -15.90
C LYS A 157 19.29 21.62 -14.76
N SER A 158 18.08 22.14 -14.58
CA SER A 158 17.20 21.83 -13.46
C SER A 158 16.24 20.65 -13.70
N ARG A 159 16.34 20.00 -14.86
CA ARG A 159 15.49 18.86 -15.22
C ARG A 159 15.85 17.63 -14.38
N PHE A 160 15.11 17.42 -13.31
CA PHE A 160 15.20 16.21 -12.49
C PHE A 160 14.57 15.00 -13.20
N GLY A 161 15.11 13.82 -12.89
CA GLY A 161 14.60 12.54 -13.41
C GLY A 161 13.51 11.93 -12.54
N ASN A 162 13.03 10.76 -12.96
CA ASN A 162 11.97 10.03 -12.26
C ASN A 162 12.32 9.67 -10.81
N ALA A 163 13.60 9.42 -10.50
CA ALA A 163 14.05 9.08 -9.14
C ALA A 163 13.67 10.16 -8.11
N PHE A 164 14.07 11.40 -8.38
CA PHE A 164 13.78 12.55 -7.53
C PHE A 164 12.27 12.79 -7.43
N HIS A 165 11.58 12.85 -8.56
CA HIS A 165 10.17 13.19 -8.56
C HIS A 165 9.27 12.09 -7.97
N LEU A 166 9.58 10.81 -8.18
CA LEU A 166 8.84 9.71 -7.56
C LEU A 166 9.03 9.69 -6.04
N CYS A 167 10.26 9.91 -5.56
CA CYS A 167 10.54 10.04 -4.12
C CYS A 167 9.79 11.22 -3.51
N ARG A 168 9.84 12.40 -4.16
CA ARG A 168 9.10 13.61 -3.75
C ARG A 168 7.59 13.35 -3.62
N GLU A 169 6.98 12.66 -4.59
CA GLU A 169 5.54 12.38 -4.56
C GLU A 169 5.16 11.31 -3.51
N ILE A 170 6.05 10.38 -3.17
CA ILE A 170 5.86 9.45 -2.04
C ILE A 170 5.93 10.20 -0.71
N LEU A 171 6.88 11.13 -0.57
CA LEU A 171 6.96 11.99 0.61
C LEU A 171 5.74 12.90 0.74
N ARG A 172 5.22 13.42 -0.38
CA ARG A 172 3.94 14.15 -0.41
C ARG A 172 2.78 13.31 0.11
N LEU A 173 2.65 12.05 -0.35
CA LEU A 173 1.61 11.15 0.15
C LEU A 173 1.75 10.91 1.66
N THR A 174 2.98 10.69 2.12
CA THR A 174 3.28 10.48 3.55
C THR A 174 2.91 11.71 4.37
N LYS A 175 3.28 12.91 3.89
CA LYS A 175 2.94 14.20 4.49
C LYS A 175 1.43 14.39 4.64
N LEU A 176 0.66 14.10 3.59
CA LEU A 176 -0.81 14.19 3.64
C LEU A 176 -1.41 13.31 4.74
N ILE A 177 -0.90 12.08 4.89
CA ILE A 177 -1.37 11.15 5.93
C ILE A 177 -1.01 11.68 7.32
N VAL A 178 0.26 12.06 7.53
CA VAL A 178 0.75 12.56 8.82
C VAL A 178 0.04 13.85 9.22
N ASP A 179 -0.13 14.80 8.30
CA ASP A 179 -0.82 16.06 8.58
C ASP A 179 -2.26 15.82 9.03
N TYR A 180 -2.96 14.86 8.43
CA TYR A 180 -4.33 14.56 8.82
C TYR A 180 -4.41 13.97 10.24
N HIS A 181 -3.43 13.14 10.62
CA HIS A 181 -3.26 12.71 12.02
C HIS A 181 -2.89 13.86 12.95
N VAL A 182 -2.08 14.82 12.51
CA VAL A 182 -1.76 16.03 13.30
C VAL A 182 -3.03 16.86 13.54
N GLN A 183 -3.85 17.09 12.51
CA GLN A 183 -5.11 17.83 12.65
C GLN A 183 -6.06 17.15 13.65
N TYR A 184 -6.14 15.82 13.62
CA TYR A 184 -6.88 15.06 14.63
C TYR A 184 -6.31 15.26 16.05
N ARG A 185 -4.98 15.19 16.20
CA ARG A 185 -4.33 15.35 17.52
C ARG A 185 -4.39 16.77 18.07
N LEU A 186 -4.51 17.77 17.20
CA LEU A 186 -4.74 19.16 17.59
C LEU A 186 -6.21 19.43 17.99
N GLY A 187 -7.12 18.47 17.81
CA GLY A 187 -8.55 18.64 18.09
C GLY A 187 -9.32 19.41 17.02
N ASN A 188 -8.71 19.67 15.85
CA ASN A 188 -9.36 20.39 14.75
C ASN A 188 -10.31 19.50 13.94
N VAL A 189 -10.13 18.18 14.02
CA VAL A 189 -10.84 17.17 13.22
C VAL A 189 -11.23 16.01 14.13
N ASP A 190 -12.44 15.49 13.96
CA ASP A 190 -12.94 14.34 14.74
C ASP A 190 -12.37 12.99 14.24
N ALA A 191 -12.45 11.94 15.06
CA ALA A 191 -12.02 10.58 14.74
C ALA A 191 -12.70 10.00 13.49
N PHE A 192 -14.01 10.25 13.30
CA PHE A 192 -14.72 9.77 12.12
C PHE A 192 -14.28 10.50 10.85
N GLN A 193 -14.03 11.81 10.97
CA GLN A 193 -13.48 12.61 9.88
C GLN A 193 -12.05 12.17 9.54
N LEU A 194 -11.20 11.88 10.55
CA LEU A 194 -9.87 11.28 10.36
C LEU A 194 -9.96 10.00 9.51
N ALA A 195 -10.86 9.09 9.88
CA ALA A 195 -11.03 7.82 9.16
C ALA A 195 -11.52 8.03 7.71
N ASP A 196 -12.49 8.92 7.49
CA ASP A 196 -13.00 9.26 6.15
C ASP A 196 -11.92 9.94 5.29
N GLY A 197 -11.14 10.87 5.84
CA GLY A 197 -10.05 11.50 5.09
C GLY A 197 -8.90 10.54 4.80
N LEU A 198 -8.57 9.59 5.68
CA LEU A 198 -7.63 8.51 5.34
C LEU A 198 -8.16 7.65 4.19
N GLN A 199 -9.46 7.30 4.21
CA GLN A 199 -10.09 6.58 3.10
C GLN A 199 -9.99 7.39 1.80
N TYR A 200 -10.30 8.69 1.87
CA TYR A 200 -10.23 9.59 0.74
C TYR A 200 -8.81 9.67 0.17
N ILE A 201 -7.79 9.84 1.03
CA ILE A 201 -6.38 9.90 0.64
C ILE A 201 -5.99 8.65 -0.14
N PHE A 202 -6.23 7.46 0.42
CA PHE A 202 -5.84 6.21 -0.23
C PHE A 202 -6.65 5.90 -1.50
N ALA A 203 -7.90 6.34 -1.59
CA ALA A 203 -8.71 6.17 -2.79
C ALA A 203 -8.35 7.16 -3.92
N HIS A 204 -7.80 8.34 -3.59
CA HIS A 204 -7.57 9.44 -4.52
C HIS A 204 -6.10 9.86 -4.63
N VAL A 205 -5.16 8.96 -4.35
CA VAL A 205 -3.71 9.23 -4.50
C VAL A 205 -3.34 9.77 -5.89
N GLY A 206 -4.01 9.30 -6.96
CA GLY A 206 -3.77 9.81 -8.32
C GLY A 206 -4.22 11.26 -8.56
N GLN A 207 -5.08 11.81 -7.70
CA GLN A 207 -5.53 13.20 -7.76
C GLN A 207 -4.74 14.08 -6.77
N LEU A 208 -4.50 13.57 -5.57
CA LEU A 208 -3.78 14.29 -4.51
C LEU A 208 -2.26 14.35 -4.72
N THR A 209 -1.72 13.40 -5.49
CA THR A 209 -0.31 13.32 -5.86
C THR A 209 -0.16 13.22 -7.38
N GLY A 210 1.06 13.35 -7.87
CA GLY A 210 1.45 13.20 -9.26
C GLY A 210 2.24 11.92 -9.57
N MET A 211 2.26 10.91 -8.68
CA MET A 211 3.17 9.76 -8.82
C MET A 211 3.05 9.03 -10.17
N TYR A 212 1.85 8.96 -10.75
CA TYR A 212 1.59 8.28 -12.03
C TYR A 212 2.37 8.89 -13.20
N ARG A 213 2.75 10.18 -13.12
CA ARG A 213 3.54 10.88 -14.15
C ARG A 213 4.98 10.36 -14.21
N TYR A 214 5.52 9.93 -13.07
CA TYR A 214 6.91 9.49 -12.93
C TYR A 214 7.05 7.96 -12.90
N LYS A 215 5.94 7.24 -12.68
CA LYS A 215 5.85 5.78 -12.83
C LYS A 215 4.43 5.36 -13.21
N TYR A 216 4.14 5.27 -14.50
CA TYR A 216 2.78 5.02 -15.02
C TYR A 216 2.19 3.66 -14.61
N LYS A 217 3.01 2.63 -14.37
CA LYS A 217 2.53 1.31 -13.89
C LYS A 217 1.71 1.38 -12.59
N LEU A 218 1.86 2.47 -11.83
CA LEU A 218 1.08 2.81 -10.64
C LEU A 218 -0.44 2.96 -10.91
N MET A 219 -0.84 3.17 -12.16
CA MET A 219 -2.25 3.14 -12.59
C MET A 219 -2.93 1.81 -12.26
N ARG A 220 -2.18 0.71 -12.06
CA ARG A 220 -2.71 -0.55 -11.54
C ARG A 220 -3.27 -0.36 -10.12
N GLN A 221 -2.52 0.27 -9.22
CA GLN A 221 -2.93 0.52 -7.84
C GLN A 221 -4.08 1.52 -7.75
N ILE A 222 -4.03 2.61 -8.53
CA ILE A 222 -5.12 3.60 -8.56
C ILE A 222 -6.43 2.96 -8.98
N ARG A 223 -6.43 2.12 -10.03
CA ARG A 223 -7.62 1.40 -10.48
C ARG A 223 -8.15 0.44 -9.42
N LEU A 224 -7.27 -0.32 -8.78
CA LEU A 224 -7.64 -1.21 -7.68
C LEU A 224 -8.28 -0.46 -6.50
N CYS A 225 -7.74 0.70 -6.11
CA CYS A 225 -8.33 1.50 -5.04
C CYS A 225 -9.72 2.02 -5.43
N LYS A 226 -9.92 2.42 -6.69
CA LYS A 226 -11.25 2.81 -7.21
C LYS A 226 -12.23 1.64 -7.17
N ASP A 227 -11.79 0.45 -7.59
CA ASP A 227 -12.64 -0.75 -7.57
C ASP A 227 -13.04 -1.12 -6.13
N LEU A 228 -12.11 -1.06 -5.17
CA LEU A 228 -12.42 -1.28 -3.75
C LEU A 228 -13.35 -0.22 -3.19
N LYS A 229 -13.15 1.06 -3.56
CA LYS A 229 -14.06 2.15 -3.17
C LYS A 229 -15.49 1.84 -3.62
N HIS A 230 -15.69 1.34 -4.84
CA HIS A 230 -17.02 1.00 -5.34
C HIS A 230 -17.70 -0.09 -4.51
N ILE A 231 -16.99 -1.18 -4.20
CA ILE A 231 -17.55 -2.29 -3.40
C ILE A 231 -17.87 -1.82 -1.97
N ILE A 232 -16.92 -1.14 -1.33
CA ILE A 232 -17.07 -0.67 0.05
C ILE A 232 -18.27 0.28 0.14
N TYR A 233 -18.38 1.24 -0.77
CA TYR A 233 -19.43 2.27 -0.70
C TYR A 233 -20.81 1.69 -0.99
N TYR A 234 -20.91 0.71 -1.89
CA TYR A 234 -22.20 0.06 -2.18
C TYR A 234 -22.69 -0.83 -1.04
N ARG A 235 -21.80 -1.39 -0.23
CA ARG A 235 -22.21 -2.11 0.99
C ARG A 235 -22.44 -1.15 2.17
N PHE A 236 -21.65 -0.08 2.27
CA PHE A 236 -21.74 0.88 3.36
C PHE A 236 -22.96 1.82 3.25
N ASN A 237 -23.24 2.34 2.06
CA ASN A 237 -24.38 3.24 1.82
C ASN A 237 -25.64 2.43 1.50
N THR A 238 -26.07 1.59 2.44
CA THR A 238 -27.30 0.80 2.35
C THR A 238 -28.26 1.15 3.49
N GLY A 239 -29.56 0.95 3.26
CA GLY A 239 -30.60 1.28 4.22
C GLY A 239 -30.70 2.80 4.47
N PRO A 240 -30.66 3.28 5.73
CA PRO A 240 -30.79 4.70 6.06
C PRO A 240 -29.54 5.53 5.72
N VAL A 241 -28.39 4.90 5.44
CA VAL A 241 -27.14 5.59 5.15
C VAL A 241 -27.13 6.05 3.68
N GLY A 242 -27.26 7.36 3.50
CA GLY A 242 -27.30 8.00 2.19
C GLY A 242 -25.95 8.04 1.46
N LYS A 243 -25.97 8.66 0.27
CA LYS A 243 -24.75 8.97 -0.49
C LYS A 243 -24.12 10.25 0.08
N GLY A 244 -22.97 10.13 0.72
CA GLY A 244 -22.23 11.28 1.25
C GLY A 244 -20.81 10.92 1.68
N PRO A 245 -20.03 11.91 2.14
CA PRO A 245 -18.81 11.66 2.92
C PRO A 245 -19.17 10.96 4.25
N GLY A 246 -18.20 10.27 4.86
CA GLY A 246 -18.39 9.54 6.12
C GLY A 246 -18.05 8.04 6.07
N CYS A 247 -17.42 7.57 4.99
CA CYS A 247 -17.02 6.17 4.85
C CYS A 247 -15.56 5.98 5.27
N GLY A 248 -15.32 5.71 6.55
CA GLY A 248 -13.97 5.59 7.13
C GLY A 248 -13.23 4.26 6.93
N ILE A 249 -13.58 3.43 5.94
CA ILE A 249 -13.02 2.07 5.79
C ILE A 249 -11.72 2.07 4.96
N TRP A 250 -10.65 2.63 5.53
CA TRP A 250 -9.37 2.91 4.84
C TRP A 250 -8.40 1.73 4.72
N ALA A 251 -8.58 0.67 5.52
CA ALA A 251 -7.64 -0.45 5.61
C ALA A 251 -7.37 -1.13 4.24
N SER A 252 -8.40 -1.22 3.40
CA SER A 252 -8.32 -1.83 2.07
C SER A 252 -7.42 -1.04 1.11
N GLY A 253 -7.57 0.29 1.08
CA GLY A 253 -6.72 1.17 0.28
C GLY A 253 -5.29 1.23 0.82
N TRP A 254 -5.13 1.36 2.14
CA TRP A 254 -3.85 1.36 2.83
C TRP A 254 -2.97 0.16 2.46
N ARG A 255 -3.54 -1.05 2.46
CA ARG A 255 -2.85 -2.29 2.07
C ARG A 255 -2.29 -2.24 0.65
N ILE A 256 -3.06 -1.70 -0.31
CA ILE A 256 -2.60 -1.58 -1.71
C ILE A 256 -1.33 -0.72 -1.78
N TRP A 257 -1.32 0.40 -1.06
CA TRP A 257 -0.18 1.32 -1.08
C TRP A 257 1.03 0.76 -0.35
N LEU A 258 0.85 -0.01 0.73
CA LEU A 258 1.96 -0.72 1.37
C LEU A 258 2.55 -1.82 0.48
N PHE A 259 1.73 -2.60 -0.23
CA PHE A 259 2.26 -3.57 -1.20
C PHE A 259 2.93 -2.91 -2.40
N PHE A 260 2.49 -1.71 -2.78
CA PHE A 260 3.22 -0.89 -3.74
C PHE A 260 4.59 -0.48 -3.20
N LEU A 261 4.66 0.02 -1.96
CA LEU A 261 5.91 0.40 -1.33
C LEU A 261 6.88 -0.79 -1.26
N ARG A 262 6.42 -1.97 -0.85
CA ARG A 262 7.22 -3.22 -0.87
C ARG A 262 7.92 -3.47 -2.21
N GLY A 263 7.24 -3.21 -3.33
CA GLY A 263 7.81 -3.43 -4.66
C GLY A 263 8.64 -2.25 -5.20
N VAL A 264 8.38 -1.03 -4.73
CA VAL A 264 9.05 0.18 -5.22
C VAL A 264 10.33 0.49 -4.44
N THR A 265 10.45 0.08 -3.18
CA THR A 265 11.63 0.30 -2.33
C THR A 265 12.93 -0.12 -3.00
N PRO A 266 13.14 -1.38 -3.45
CA PRO A 266 14.41 -1.77 -4.06
C PRO A 266 14.70 -1.03 -5.39
N LEU A 267 13.64 -0.63 -6.11
CA LEU A 267 13.79 0.16 -7.34
C LEU A 267 14.29 1.57 -7.03
N LEU A 268 13.69 2.22 -6.02
CA LEU A 268 14.06 3.56 -5.60
C LEU A 268 15.41 3.62 -4.93
N GLU A 269 15.77 2.63 -4.11
CA GLU A 269 17.11 2.51 -3.51
C GLU A 269 18.18 2.50 -4.60
N ARG A 270 18.02 1.67 -5.63
CA ARG A 270 18.94 1.64 -6.78
C ARG A 270 18.97 2.98 -7.53
N TRP A 271 17.81 3.57 -7.79
CA TRP A 271 17.71 4.83 -8.54
C TRP A 271 18.30 6.02 -7.80
N LEU A 272 18.07 6.11 -6.49
CA LEU A 272 18.61 7.15 -5.62
C LEU A 272 20.09 6.92 -5.36
N GLY A 273 20.53 5.67 -5.16
CA GLY A 273 21.95 5.31 -5.09
C GLY A 273 22.71 5.77 -6.33
N ASN A 274 22.24 5.40 -7.53
CA ASN A 274 22.85 5.86 -8.78
C ASN A 274 22.80 7.39 -8.96
N LEU A 275 21.74 8.05 -8.46
CA LEU A 275 21.63 9.51 -8.50
C LEU A 275 22.69 10.16 -7.61
N LEU A 276 22.90 9.63 -6.40
CA LEU A 276 23.86 10.12 -5.41
C LEU A 276 25.29 9.82 -5.84
N SER A 277 25.63 8.59 -6.25
CA SER A 277 26.96 8.26 -6.78
C SER A 277 27.33 9.19 -7.93
N ARG A 278 26.42 9.41 -8.88
CA ARG A 278 26.65 10.36 -9.99
C ARG A 278 26.82 11.82 -9.53
N GLN A 279 26.21 12.20 -8.41
CA GLN A 279 26.32 13.56 -7.87
C GLN A 279 27.67 13.78 -7.20
N PHE A 280 28.19 12.77 -6.48
CA PHE A 280 29.44 12.87 -5.71
C PHE A 280 30.67 12.43 -6.52
N GLU A 281 30.59 11.32 -7.25
CA GLU A 281 31.69 10.75 -8.05
C GLU A 281 31.73 11.32 -9.47
N GLY A 282 30.66 12.01 -9.89
CA GLY A 282 30.52 12.54 -11.24
C GLY A 282 30.04 11.52 -12.26
N ARG A 283 30.07 11.88 -13.55
CA ARG A 283 29.72 10.98 -14.67
C ARG A 283 30.97 10.45 -15.34
N HIS A 284 31.11 9.14 -15.43
CA HIS A 284 32.11 8.52 -16.30
C HIS A 284 31.70 8.65 -17.77
N SER A 285 32.47 9.40 -18.55
CA SER A 285 32.16 9.73 -19.95
C SER A 285 32.38 8.56 -20.92
N LYS A 286 33.37 7.69 -20.65
CA LYS A 286 33.77 6.54 -21.50
C LYS A 286 33.70 5.18 -20.79
N GLY A 287 33.08 5.11 -19.61
CA GLY A 287 33.11 3.89 -18.78
C GLY A 287 32.17 2.76 -19.23
N ILE A 288 31.22 3.04 -20.13
CA ILE A 288 30.23 2.05 -20.60
C ILE A 288 30.13 2.16 -22.12
N ALA A 289 30.39 1.05 -22.81
CA ALA A 289 30.17 0.93 -24.26
C ALA A 289 28.68 1.14 -24.56
N LYS A 290 28.37 2.05 -25.49
CA LYS A 290 26.98 2.33 -25.87
C LYS A 290 26.51 1.22 -26.80
N THR A 291 25.44 0.53 -26.42
CA THR A 291 24.80 -0.48 -27.27
C THR A 291 24.24 0.16 -28.53
N VAL A 292 24.32 -0.57 -29.66
CA VAL A 292 23.70 -0.16 -30.92
C VAL A 292 22.18 -0.29 -30.78
N THR A 293 21.52 0.86 -30.72
CA THR A 293 20.06 0.97 -30.78
C THR A 293 19.64 1.34 -32.20
N ASN A 294 18.37 1.17 -32.56
CA ASN A 294 17.83 1.43 -33.91
C ASN A 294 18.38 2.69 -34.60
N GLN A 295 18.56 3.81 -33.88
CA GLN A 295 19.10 5.07 -34.41
C GLN A 295 20.54 5.01 -34.94
N ARG A 296 21.31 3.97 -34.59
CA ARG A 296 22.75 3.85 -34.90
C ARG A 296 23.08 2.63 -35.74
N VAL A 297 22.07 1.87 -36.18
CA VAL A 297 22.29 0.60 -36.89
C VAL A 297 23.05 0.86 -38.19
N GLU A 298 22.57 1.80 -39.02
CA GLU A 298 23.22 2.16 -40.29
C GLU A 298 24.61 2.75 -40.08
N SER A 299 24.73 3.75 -39.20
CA SER A 299 26.04 4.37 -38.90
C SER A 299 27.07 3.40 -38.32
N HIS A 300 26.63 2.35 -37.64
CA HIS A 300 27.52 1.33 -37.09
C HIS A 300 27.91 0.32 -38.16
N PHE A 301 26.98 -0.02 -39.06
CA PHE A 301 27.26 -0.84 -40.22
C PHE A 301 28.32 -0.21 -41.12
N ASP A 302 28.18 1.09 -41.45
CA ASP A 302 29.18 1.84 -42.24
C ASP A 302 30.53 1.97 -41.52
N LEU A 303 30.54 1.89 -40.18
CA LEU A 303 31.77 1.98 -39.38
C LEU A 303 32.52 0.63 -39.33
N GLU A 304 31.82 -0.48 -39.55
CA GLU A 304 32.38 -1.84 -39.57
C GLU A 304 32.78 -2.32 -40.97
N LEU A 305 32.25 -1.69 -42.04
CA LEU A 305 32.60 -1.96 -43.44
C LEU A 305 33.96 -1.36 -43.82
#